data_AF-A0A9E6JW22-F1
#
_entry.id   AF-A0A9E6JW22-F1
#
_cell.length_a   1.000
_cell.length_b   1.000
_cell.length_c   1.000
_cell.angle_alpha   90.00
_cell.angle_beta   90.00
_cell.angle_gamma   90.00
#
_symmetry.space_group_name_H-M   'P 1'
#
loop_
_entity.id
_entity.type
_entity.pdbx_description
1 polymer ?
#
loop_
_entity_poly.entity_id
_entity_poly.type
_entity_poly.pdbx_seq_one_letter_code
_entity_poly.pdbx_strand_id
1 'polypeptide(L)'
;MKTHFLIIILILCLTKISFSQNTVDNSNTFNKLNDSILIINNKISININAKTISFPAIFHKIGGSIEVVLCTKKGKAYESLLTTEITPVELQTALLLLGYKSLENKVTDKKIKKFNKTDSVYLYVQWT
;
A
#
# COMPACT_ATOMS: atom_id res chain seq x y z
N MET A 1 -49.96 15.93 21.32
CA MET A 1 -49.10 14.79 21.76
C MET A 1 -48.23 14.19 20.67
N LYS A 2 -48.69 14.05 19.41
CA LYS A 2 -47.91 13.38 18.34
C LYS A 2 -46.70 14.16 17.81
N THR A 3 -46.76 15.49 17.82
CA THR A 3 -45.68 16.36 17.31
C THR A 3 -44.46 16.42 18.24
N HIS A 4 -44.66 16.45 19.56
CA HIS A 4 -43.55 16.40 20.52
C HIS A 4 -42.83 15.05 20.55
N PHE A 5 -43.56 13.95 20.28
CA PHE A 5 -42.96 12.62 20.19
C PHE A 5 -42.00 12.49 18.99
N LEU A 6 -42.34 13.13 17.87
CA LEU A 6 -41.52 13.12 16.65
C LEU A 6 -40.24 13.96 16.79
N ILE A 7 -40.31 15.06 17.55
CA ILE A 7 -39.14 15.92 17.85
C ILE A 7 -38.13 15.20 18.78
N ILE A 8 -38.63 14.43 19.76
CA ILE A 8 -37.79 13.65 20.68
C ILE A 8 -37.03 12.53 19.94
N ILE A 9 -37.69 11.86 18.98
CA ILE A 9 -37.05 10.85 18.13
C ILE A 9 -35.97 11.44 17.21
N LEU A 10 -36.18 12.65 16.68
CA LEU A 10 -35.20 13.33 15.84
C LEU A 10 -33.94 13.71 16.63
N ILE A 11 -34.10 14.18 17.86
CA ILE A 11 -33.00 14.57 18.78
C ILE A 11 -32.18 13.37 19.25
N LEU A 12 -32.80 12.20 19.46
CA LEU A 12 -32.09 10.94 19.77
C LEU A 12 -31.29 10.38 18.58
N CYS A 13 -31.59 10.80 17.36
CA CYS A 13 -30.87 10.37 16.15
C CYS A 13 -29.59 11.20 15.90
N LEU A 14 -29.59 12.48 16.29
CA LEU A 14 -28.47 13.40 16.10
C LEU A 14 -27.28 13.11 17.03
N THR A 15 -27.50 12.49 18.20
CA THR A 15 -26.42 12.18 19.16
C THR A 15 -25.56 10.97 18.76
N LYS A 16 -25.92 10.24 17.70
CA LYS A 16 -25.09 9.15 17.14
C LYS A 16 -24.10 9.61 16.07
N ILE A 17 -24.01 10.90 15.80
CA ILE A 17 -22.90 11.46 15.03
C ILE A 17 -21.73 11.58 15.99
N SER A 18 -21.15 10.43 16.38
CA SER A 18 -19.76 10.42 16.79
C SER A 18 -18.99 10.83 15.54
N PHE A 19 -18.60 12.10 15.51
CA PHE A 19 -17.56 12.58 14.62
C PHE A 19 -16.33 11.73 14.94
N SER A 20 -16.18 10.63 14.20
CA SER A 20 -14.92 9.90 14.15
C SER A 20 -13.94 10.92 13.62
N GLN A 21 -13.15 11.51 14.51
CA GLN A 21 -11.91 12.08 14.09
C GLN A 21 -11.26 10.98 13.26
N ASN A 22 -11.06 11.22 11.96
CA ASN A 22 -10.00 10.55 11.24
C ASN A 22 -8.73 11.04 11.94
N THR A 23 -8.41 10.43 13.08
CA THR A 23 -7.03 10.34 13.48
C THR A 23 -6.39 9.63 12.30
N VAL A 24 -5.64 10.37 11.51
CA VAL A 24 -4.60 9.76 10.71
C VAL A 24 -3.73 9.10 11.77
N ASP A 25 -4.00 7.82 12.05
CA ASP A 25 -3.23 7.01 12.95
C ASP A 25 -1.85 6.92 12.32
N ASN A 26 -1.00 7.90 12.66
CA ASN A 26 0.40 8.00 12.26
C ASN A 26 1.25 6.91 12.95
N SER A 27 0.65 5.78 13.31
CA SER A 27 1.35 4.62 13.82
C SER A 27 1.88 3.78 12.66
N ASN A 28 2.52 4.42 11.66
CA ASN A 28 3.48 3.68 10.87
C ASN A 28 4.61 3.30 11.84
N THR A 29 4.51 2.11 12.41
CA THR A 29 5.48 1.65 13.41
C THR A 29 6.75 1.29 12.66
N PHE A 30 7.71 2.21 12.67
CA PHE A 30 9.05 2.01 12.15
C PHE A 30 9.91 1.40 13.23
N ASN A 31 10.29 0.14 13.05
CA ASN A 31 11.20 -0.55 13.96
C ASN A 31 12.54 -0.76 13.24
N LYS A 32 13.60 -0.15 13.77
CA LYS A 32 14.96 -0.43 13.32
C LYS A 32 15.46 -1.66 14.04
N LEU A 33 15.74 -2.75 13.31
CA LEU A 33 16.29 -3.97 13.90
C LEU A 33 17.82 -3.86 14.07
N ASN A 34 18.50 -3.25 13.11
CA ASN A 34 19.92 -2.94 13.15
C ASN A 34 20.24 -1.80 12.17
N ASP A 35 21.50 -1.43 12.00
CA ASP A 35 21.91 -0.34 11.09
C ASP A 35 21.55 -0.55 9.61
N SER A 36 21.19 -1.77 9.22
CA SER A 36 20.94 -2.15 7.83
C SER A 36 19.51 -2.61 7.55
N ILE A 37 18.72 -2.92 8.58
CA ILE A 37 17.38 -3.50 8.47
C ILE A 37 16.34 -2.62 9.16
N LEU A 38 15.34 -2.19 8.38
CA LEU A 38 14.18 -1.44 8.84
C LEU A 38 12.90 -2.26 8.64
N ILE A 39 11.99 -2.18 9.59
CA ILE A 39 10.67 -2.82 9.51
C ILE A 39 9.58 -1.74 9.51
N ILE A 40 8.62 -1.86 8.58
CA ILE A 40 7.39 -1.04 8.54
C ILE A 40 6.21 -1.94 8.91
N ASN A 41 5.42 -1.49 9.89
CA ASN A 41 4.14 -2.11 10.30
C ASN A 41 4.23 -3.61 10.58
N ASN A 42 5.41 -4.09 10.98
CA ASN A 42 5.72 -5.51 11.18
C ASN A 42 5.42 -6.42 9.98
N LYS A 43 5.36 -5.86 8.76
CA LYS A 43 5.00 -6.59 7.52
C LYS A 43 6.04 -6.43 6.42
N ILE A 44 6.69 -5.27 6.33
CA ILE A 44 7.71 -5.00 5.33
C ILE A 44 9.06 -4.95 6.00
N SER A 45 10.02 -5.72 5.49
CA SER A 45 11.43 -5.66 5.85
C SER A 45 12.21 -4.99 4.73
N ILE A 46 13.10 -4.07 5.08
CA ILE A 46 13.92 -3.31 4.16
C ILE A 46 15.38 -3.57 4.54
N ASN A 47 16.15 -4.15 3.63
CA ASN A 47 17.60 -4.31 3.81
C ASN A 47 18.32 -3.29 2.93
N ILE A 48 18.86 -2.25 3.57
CA ILE A 48 19.51 -1.11 2.92
C ILE A 48 20.78 -1.56 2.18
N ASN A 49 21.55 -2.47 2.78
CA ASN A 49 22.80 -2.95 2.19
C ASN A 49 22.55 -3.83 0.98
N ALA A 50 21.58 -4.74 1.07
CA ALA A 50 21.20 -5.64 -0.02
C ALA A 50 20.34 -4.94 -1.08
N LYS A 51 19.85 -3.72 -0.79
CA LYS A 51 18.87 -3.00 -1.62
C LYS A 51 17.61 -3.83 -1.89
N THR A 52 17.12 -4.54 -0.88
CA THR A 52 15.94 -5.41 -0.99
C THR A 52 14.79 -4.95 -0.10
N ILE A 53 13.57 -5.18 -0.59
CA ILE A 53 12.32 -5.05 0.15
C ILE A 53 11.65 -6.42 0.16
N SER A 54 11.22 -6.87 1.33
CA SER A 54 10.54 -8.16 1.51
C SER A 54 9.22 -7.94 2.24
N PHE A 55 8.15 -8.53 1.71
CA PHE A 55 6.82 -8.45 2.30
C PHE A 55 6.00 -9.69 1.93
N PRO A 56 4.98 -10.05 2.73
CA PRO A 56 4.15 -11.21 2.44
C PRO A 56 3.29 -10.99 1.19
N ALA A 57 3.24 -12.00 0.35
CA ALA A 57 2.32 -12.11 -0.76
C ALA A 57 1.80 -13.54 -0.86
N ILE A 58 0.59 -13.69 -1.40
CA ILE A 58 -0.09 -14.96 -1.60
C ILE A 58 -0.07 -15.24 -3.09
N PHE A 59 0.38 -16.43 -3.46
CA PHE A 59 0.25 -16.94 -4.82
C PHE A 59 -1.24 -17.11 -5.16
N HIS A 60 -1.71 -16.40 -6.18
CA HIS A 60 -3.09 -16.51 -6.59
C HIS A 60 -3.26 -17.64 -7.61
N LYS A 61 -4.34 -18.43 -7.50
CA LYS A 61 -4.64 -19.48 -8.47
C LYS A 61 -5.11 -18.82 -9.77
N ILE A 62 -4.29 -18.95 -10.81
CA ILE A 62 -4.54 -18.31 -12.10
C ILE A 62 -5.57 -19.11 -12.90
N GLY A 63 -6.63 -18.44 -13.34
CA GLY A 63 -7.65 -18.99 -14.24
C GLY A 63 -7.52 -18.55 -15.71
N GLY A 64 -6.54 -17.68 -16.01
CA GLY A 64 -6.37 -17.05 -17.33
C GLY A 64 -4.92 -16.59 -17.58
N SER A 65 -4.72 -15.59 -18.42
CA SER A 65 -3.38 -15.00 -18.66
C SER A 65 -2.96 -14.10 -17.50
N ILE A 66 -1.67 -14.11 -17.16
CA ILE A 66 -1.09 -13.17 -16.18
C ILE A 66 -0.86 -11.83 -16.88
N GLU A 67 -1.47 -10.78 -16.36
CA GLU A 67 -1.22 -9.40 -16.82
C GLU A 67 -0.37 -8.60 -15.83
N VAL A 68 -0.48 -8.93 -14.54
CA VAL A 68 0.19 -8.19 -13.46
C VAL A 68 0.94 -9.15 -12.54
N VAL A 69 2.16 -8.76 -12.16
CA VAL A 69 2.98 -9.58 -11.28
C VAL A 69 2.45 -9.56 -9.84
N LEU A 70 2.01 -8.39 -9.36
CA LEU A 70 1.56 -8.17 -7.99
C LEU A 70 0.41 -7.17 -7.97
N CYS A 71 -0.66 -7.47 -7.24
CA CYS A 71 -1.69 -6.48 -6.93
C CYS A 71 -2.17 -6.59 -5.48
N THR A 72 -2.96 -5.62 -5.04
CA THR A 72 -3.69 -5.73 -3.78
C THR A 72 -4.93 -6.60 -3.97
N LYS A 73 -5.56 -7.05 -2.86
CA LYS A 73 -6.84 -7.79 -2.90
C LYS A 73 -7.97 -7.07 -3.66
N LYS A 74 -7.92 -5.74 -3.75
CA LYS A 74 -8.92 -4.91 -4.47
C LYS A 74 -8.56 -4.67 -5.94
N GLY A 75 -7.37 -5.11 -6.38
CA GLY A 75 -6.92 -4.96 -7.76
C GLY A 75 -7.41 -6.10 -8.66
N LYS A 76 -6.69 -6.30 -9.77
CA LYS A 76 -6.97 -7.35 -10.76
C LYS A 76 -6.50 -8.75 -10.29
N ALA A 77 -7.05 -9.24 -9.18
CA ALA A 77 -6.58 -10.49 -8.55
C ALA A 77 -6.58 -11.70 -9.51
N TYR A 78 -7.61 -11.83 -10.34
CA TYR A 78 -7.77 -12.94 -11.30
C TYR A 78 -6.73 -12.95 -12.44
N GLU A 79 -6.07 -11.82 -12.69
CA GLU A 79 -5.04 -11.64 -13.72
C GLU A 79 -3.65 -11.41 -13.07
N SER A 80 -3.55 -11.62 -11.76
CA SER A 80 -2.32 -11.41 -10.99
C SER A 80 -1.64 -12.71 -10.61
N LEU A 81 -0.30 -12.72 -10.64
CA LEU A 81 0.49 -13.83 -10.11
C LEU A 81 0.46 -13.85 -8.58
N LEU A 82 0.62 -12.67 -7.96
CA LEU A 82 0.68 -12.49 -6.51
C LEU A 82 -0.35 -11.47 -6.05
N THR A 83 -0.93 -11.73 -4.88
CA THR A 83 -1.76 -10.76 -4.15
C THR A 83 -1.13 -10.42 -2.81
N THR A 84 -1.18 -9.15 -2.40
CA THR A 84 -0.66 -8.70 -1.11
C THR A 84 -1.65 -7.80 -0.36
N GLU A 85 -1.48 -7.71 0.95
CA GLU A 85 -2.16 -6.72 1.79
C GLU A 85 -1.36 -5.41 1.91
N ILE A 86 -0.10 -5.39 1.45
CA ILE A 86 0.70 -4.18 1.44
C ILE A 86 0.03 -3.13 0.55
N THR A 87 -0.20 -1.96 1.13
CA THR A 87 -0.79 -0.83 0.42
C THR A 87 0.24 -0.18 -0.52
N PRO A 88 -0.21 0.49 -1.60
CA PRO A 88 0.70 1.23 -2.47
C PRO A 88 1.52 2.29 -1.71
N VAL A 89 0.94 2.91 -0.69
CA VAL A 89 1.61 3.91 0.15
C VAL A 89 2.75 3.26 0.95
N GLU A 90 2.51 2.13 1.61
CA GLU A 90 3.56 1.43 2.37
C GLU A 90 4.71 0.96 1.46
N LEU A 91 4.40 0.43 0.28
CA LEU A 91 5.43 0.03 -0.70
C LEU A 91 6.23 1.25 -1.19
N GLN A 92 5.56 2.36 -1.46
CA GLN A 92 6.22 3.61 -1.85
C GLN A 92 7.14 4.12 -0.72
N THR A 93 6.67 4.11 0.54
CA THR A 93 7.50 4.47 1.69
C THR A 93 8.73 3.58 1.78
N ALA A 94 8.59 2.27 1.60
CA ALA A 94 9.72 1.34 1.62
C ALA A 94 10.75 1.64 0.51
N LEU A 95 10.28 1.97 -0.70
CA LEU A 95 11.15 2.36 -1.82
C LEU A 95 11.90 3.67 -1.53
N LEU A 96 11.23 4.67 -0.97
CA LEU A 96 11.86 5.94 -0.58
C LEU A 96 12.93 5.73 0.49
N LEU A 97 12.66 4.89 1.50
CA LEU A 97 13.63 4.54 2.53
C LEU A 97 14.83 3.76 1.99
N LEU A 98 14.65 3.01 0.90
CA LEU A 98 15.74 2.36 0.18
C LEU A 98 16.56 3.33 -0.69
N GLY A 99 16.17 4.62 -0.75
CA GLY A 99 16.87 5.67 -1.49
C GLY A 99 16.36 5.90 -2.91
N TYR A 100 15.26 5.25 -3.33
CA TYR A 100 14.62 5.61 -4.59
C TYR A 100 13.98 6.99 -4.48
N LYS A 101 14.00 7.73 -5.59
CA LYS A 101 13.37 9.05 -5.67
C LYS A 101 12.09 8.96 -6.46
N SER A 102 11.07 9.68 -6.01
CA SER A 102 9.90 9.93 -6.85
C SER A 102 10.37 10.70 -8.10
N LEU A 103 9.89 10.30 -9.26
CA LEU A 103 10.07 11.11 -10.46
C LEU A 103 9.29 12.41 -10.24
N GLU A 104 9.98 13.55 -10.17
CA GLU A 104 9.30 14.85 -10.21
C GLU A 104 8.51 14.91 -11.52
N ASN A 105 7.19 15.02 -11.40
CA ASN A 105 6.29 15.26 -12.52
C ASN A 105 6.53 16.67 -13.08
N LYS A 106 7.63 16.88 -13.82
CA LYS A 106 7.61 17.84 -14.91
C LYS A 106 6.84 17.17 -16.05
N VAL A 107 5.51 17.21 -15.96
CA VAL A 107 4.61 16.97 -17.10
C VAL A 107 4.93 18.07 -18.11
N THR A 108 5.97 17.85 -18.88
CA THR A 108 6.20 18.56 -20.13
C THR A 108 5.77 17.57 -21.18
N ASP A 109 4.87 17.98 -22.07
CA ASP A 109 4.30 17.20 -23.20
C ASP A 109 5.36 16.72 -24.22
N LYS A 110 6.63 16.66 -23.83
CA LYS A 110 7.68 15.98 -24.57
C LYS A 110 7.46 14.49 -24.43
N LYS A 111 6.91 13.91 -25.51
CA LYS A 111 7.03 12.51 -25.95
C LYS A 111 7.76 11.67 -24.90
N ILE A 112 6.98 10.87 -24.15
CA ILE A 112 7.47 9.88 -23.18
C ILE A 112 8.84 9.39 -23.65
N LYS A 113 9.90 9.89 -23.00
CA LYS A 113 11.26 9.48 -23.34
C LYS A 113 11.28 7.98 -23.16
N LYS A 114 11.45 7.24 -24.27
CA LYS A 114 11.73 5.81 -24.26
C LYS A 114 12.78 5.59 -23.17
N PHE A 115 12.44 4.81 -22.13
CA PHE A 115 13.32 4.59 -20.99
C PHE A 115 14.65 4.04 -21.51
N ASN A 116 15.68 4.89 -21.58
CA ASN A 116 16.95 4.58 -22.25
C ASN A 116 17.92 3.80 -21.35
N LYS A 117 17.44 3.24 -20.24
CA LYS A 117 18.17 2.30 -19.40
C LYS A 117 17.16 1.50 -18.58
N THR A 118 17.05 0.21 -18.85
CA THR A 118 16.22 -0.72 -18.08
C THR A 118 16.94 -1.04 -16.77
N ASP A 119 16.72 -0.21 -15.76
CA ASP A 119 16.99 -0.62 -14.38
C ASP A 119 16.12 -1.85 -14.11
N SER A 120 16.75 -3.02 -14.04
CA SER A 120 16.07 -4.30 -13.90
C SER A 120 15.73 -4.51 -12.44
N VAL A 121 14.47 -4.84 -12.15
CA VAL A 121 14.01 -5.23 -10.82
C VAL A 121 13.91 -6.75 -10.79
N TYR A 122 14.60 -7.38 -9.85
CA TYR A 122 14.49 -8.81 -9.61
C TYR A 122 13.42 -9.08 -8.57
N LEU A 123 12.44 -9.90 -8.94
CA LEU A 123 11.44 -10.42 -8.02
C LEU A 123 11.84 -11.85 -7.63
N TYR A 124 12.04 -12.08 -6.34
CA TYR A 124 12.27 -13.42 -5.79
C TYR A 124 11.00 -13.88 -5.09
N VAL A 125 10.54 -15.08 -5.43
CA VAL A 125 9.40 -15.73 -4.77
C VAL A 125 9.94 -16.97 -4.07
N GLN A 126 9.68 -17.08 -2.77
CA GLN A 126 10.04 -18.24 -1.97
C GLN A 126 8.78 -18.82 -1.34
N TRP A 127 8.61 -20.14 -1.45
CA TRP A 127 7.59 -20.91 -0.76
C TRP A 127 8.27 -21.93 0.14
N THR A 128 7.57 -22.37 1.19
CA THR A 128 8.03 -23.40 2.14
C THR A 128 7.01 -24.52 2.18
#